data_AF-A0A3E4QU25-F1
#
_entry.id   AF-A0A3E4QU25-F1
#
_cell.length_a   1.000
_cell.length_b   1.000
_cell.length_c   1.000
_cell.angle_alpha   90.00
_cell.angle_beta   90.00
_cell.angle_gamma   90.00
#
_symmetry.space_group_name_H-M   'P 1'
#
loop_
_entity.id
_entity.type
_entity.pdbx_description
1 polymer ?
#
loop_
_entity_poly.entity_id
_entity_poly.type
_entity_poly.pdbx_seq_one_letter_code
_entity_poly.pdbx_strand_id
1 'polypeptide(L)' 'MGSARCYVEYAPRRVECPEHGVRAEAVPWARTASSRFASAFEDTVAWLALHMCRSALAELMRVDWRTVGGC' A
#
# COMPACT_ATOMS: atom_id res chain seq x y z
N MET A 1 -6.28 -6.64 -18.76
CA MET A 1 -5.19 -6.05 -17.93
C MET A 1 -5.21 -6.77 -16.60
N GLY A 2 -4.21 -7.59 -16.30
CA GLY A 2 -4.16 -8.38 -15.07
C GLY A 2 -3.16 -7.79 -14.10
N SER A 3 -3.51 -7.71 -12.80
CA SER A 3 -2.54 -7.36 -11.77
C SER A 3 -1.47 -8.46 -11.69
N ALA A 4 -0.22 -8.10 -11.97
CA ALA A 4 0.92 -8.95 -11.68
C ALA A 4 1.35 -8.71 -10.23
N ARG A 5 1.62 -9.79 -9.49
CA ARG A 5 2.19 -9.66 -8.14
C ARG A 5 3.66 -9.28 -8.29
N CYS A 6 4.00 -8.08 -7.84
CA CYS A 6 5.36 -7.60 -7.74
C CYS A 6 5.72 -7.46 -6.26
N TYR A 7 6.89 -7.97 -5.88
CA TYR A 7 7.42 -7.87 -4.53
C TYR A 7 8.56 -6.85 -4.51
N VAL A 8 8.57 -5.97 -3.51
CA VAL A 8 9.68 -5.06 -3.25
C VAL A 8 10.45 -5.62 -2.06
N GLU A 9 11.65 -6.13 -2.33
CA GLU A 9 12.55 -6.62 -1.29
C GLU A 9 13.51 -5.51 -0.87
N TYR A 10 13.39 -5.07 0.37
CA TYR A 10 14.26 -4.08 0.98
C TYR A 10 14.42 -4.40 2.47
N ALA A 11 15.58 -4.10 3.04
CA ALA A 11 15.83 -4.21 4.47
C ALA A 11 15.64 -2.83 5.12
N PRO A 12 14.42 -2.48 5.58
CA PRO A 12 14.16 -1.16 6.14
C PRO A 12 14.99 -0.96 7.41
N ARG A 13 15.69 0.17 7.49
CA ARG A 13 16.37 0.55 8.72
C ARG A 13 15.34 0.98 9.76
N ARG A 14 15.60 0.60 11.01
CA ARG A 14 14.85 1.11 12.16
C ARG A 14 15.52 2.41 12.60
N VAL A 15 14.80 3.51 12.49
CA VAL A 15 15.22 4.85 12.90
C VAL A 15 14.64 5.13 14.28
N GLU A 16 15.50 5.49 15.22
CA GLU A 16 15.07 5.90 16.56
C GLU A 16 14.82 7.40 16.57
N CYS A 17 13.54 7.78 16.55
CA CYS A 17 13.13 9.17 16.67
C CYS A 17 12.99 9.53 18.16
N PRO A 18 13.63 10.60 18.66
CA PRO A 18 13.53 11.01 20.06
C PRO A 18 12.09 11.28 20.54
N GLU A 19 11.22 11.74 19.64
CA GLU A 19 9.81 12.06 19.95
C GLU A 19 8.85 10.89 19.70
N HIS A 20 9.13 10.06 18.70
CA HIS A 20 8.16 9.08 18.17
C HIS A 20 8.58 7.62 18.39
N GLY A 21 9.71 7.40 19.06
CA GLY A 21 10.31 6.08 19.29
C GLY A 21 10.87 5.45 18.01
N VAL A 22 10.97 4.13 18.01
CA VAL A 22 11.55 3.41 16.87
C VAL A 22 10.55 3.25 15.74
N ARG A 23 10.86 3.82 14.58
CA ARG A 23 10.08 3.74 13.33
C ARG A 23 10.88 3.07 12.23
N ALA A 24 10.20 2.48 11.25
CA ALA A 24 10.86 2.12 10.01
C ALA A 24 11.22 3.38 9.23
N GLU A 25 12.33 3.37 8.51
CA GLU A 25 12.75 4.41 7.57
C GLU A 25 11.61 4.75 6.59
N ALA A 26 11.46 6.04 6.29
CA ALA A 26 10.55 6.50 5.25
C ALA A 26 11.12 6.10 3.88
N VAL A 27 10.45 5.16 3.21
CA VAL A 27 10.83 4.70 1.88
C VAL A 27 9.94 5.35 0.82
N PRO A 28 10.48 5.69 -0.37
CA PRO A 28 9.74 6.45 -1.38
C PRO A 28 8.54 5.70 -1.97
N TRP A 29 8.48 4.38 -1.80
CA TRP A 29 7.38 3.54 -2.30
C TRP A 29 6.31 3.23 -1.24
N ALA A 30 6.43 3.67 0.02
CA ALA A 30 5.40 3.43 1.04
C ALA A 30 4.89 4.75 1.61
N ARG A 31 3.56 4.94 1.60
CA ARG A 31 2.93 6.17 2.11
C ARG A 31 3.01 6.27 3.64
N THR A 32 2.90 5.13 4.32
CA THR A 32 2.99 5.01 5.77
C THR A 32 3.80 3.77 6.13
N ALA A 33 4.57 3.83 7.22
CA ALA A 33 5.35 2.69 7.72
C ALA A 33 4.51 1.45 8.10
N SER A 34 3.19 1.61 8.32
CA SER A 34 2.24 0.52 8.58
C SER A 34 1.63 -0.08 7.30
N SER A 35 1.75 0.59 6.15
CA SER A 35 1.13 0.10 4.91
C SER A 35 1.89 -1.11 4.38
N ARG A 36 1.12 -2.12 3.98
CA ARG A 36 1.63 -3.33 3.32
C ARG A 36 1.71 -3.19 1.80
N PHE A 37 1.23 -2.08 1.26
CA PHE A 37 1.15 -1.82 -0.18
C PHE A 37 2.07 -0.67 -0.58
N ALA A 38 2.49 -0.69 -1.84
CA ALA A 38 3.21 0.44 -2.41
C ALA A 38 2.26 1.63 -2.62
N SER A 39 2.75 2.85 -2.46
CA SER A 39 1.99 4.09 -2.70
C SER A 39 1.36 4.11 -4.09
N ALA A 40 2.10 3.70 -5.13
CA ALA A 40 1.57 3.61 -6.50
C ALA A 40 0.41 2.61 -6.65
N PHE A 41 0.42 1.52 -5.86
CA PHE A 41 -0.67 0.56 -5.82
C PHE A 41 -1.91 1.16 -5.14
N GLU A 42 -1.72 1.82 -3.99
CA GLU A 42 -2.79 2.51 -3.28
C GLU A 42 -3.42 3.60 -4.16
N ASP A 43 -2.62 4.38 -4.89
CA ASP A 43 -3.11 5.42 -5.80
C ASP A 43 -3.94 4.83 -6.95
N THR A 44 -3.51 3.68 -7.50
CA THR A 44 -4.28 2.96 -8.54
C THR A 44 -5.62 2.47 -7.99
N VAL A 45 -5.63 1.90 -6.78
CA VAL A 45 -6.85 1.44 -6.12
C VAL A 45 -7.78 2.63 -5.81
N ALA A 46 -7.24 3.74 -5.31
CA ALA A 46 -8.00 4.95 -5.00
C ALA A 46 -8.64 5.55 -6.26
N TRP A 47 -7.89 5.62 -7.36
CA TRP A 47 -8.42 6.09 -8.64
C TRP A 47 -9.52 5.17 -9.17
N LEU A 48 -9.30 3.85 -9.17
CA LEU A 48 -10.30 2.88 -9.62
C LEU A 48 -11.55 2.89 -8.72
N ALA A 49 -11.40 3.11 -7.41
CA ALA A 49 -12.53 3.16 -6.48
C ALA A 49 -13.49 4.32 -6.77
N LEU A 50 -12.99 5.41 -7.37
CA LEU A 50 -13.81 6.54 -7.81
C LEU A 50 -14.52 6.28 -9.15
N HIS A 51 -13.97 5.41 -10.00
CA HIS A 51 -14.42 5.23 -11.38
C HIS A 51 -15.08 3.87 -11.66
N MET A 52 -15.03 2.93 -10.72
CA MET A 52 -15.48 1.55 -10.91
C MET A 52 -16.22 1.03 -9.68
N CYS A 53 -17.15 0.10 -9.91
CA CYS A 53 -17.82 -0.59 -8.82
C CYS A 53 -16.83 -1.46 -8.02
N ARG A 54 -17.05 -1.50 -6.69
CA ARG A 54 -16.17 -2.18 -5.73
C ARG A 54 -15.88 -3.64 -6.08
N SER A 55 -16.84 -4.36 -6.64
CA SER A 55 -16.69 -5.77 -7.06
C SER A 55 -15.73 -5.93 -8.23
N ALA A 56 -15.90 -5.13 -9.29
CA ALA A 56 -15.04 -5.18 -10.46
C ALA A 56 -13.61 -4.74 -10.13
N LEU A 57 -13.44 -3.73 -9.26
CA LEU A 57 -12.13 -3.34 -8.74
C LEU A 57 -11.46 -4.47 -7.95
N ALA A 58 -12.20 -5.10 -7.03
CA ALA A 58 -11.68 -6.18 -6.21
C ALA A 58 -11.24 -7.39 -7.05
N GLU A 59 -12.01 -7.72 -8.09
CA GLU A 59 -11.67 -8.77 -9.06
C GLU A 59 -10.43 -8.40 -9.89
N LEU A 60 -10.36 -7.16 -10.39
CA LEU A 60 -9.25 -6.67 -11.21
C LEU A 60 -7.92 -6.61 -10.43
N MET A 61 -7.96 -6.04 -9.22
CA MET A 61 -6.77 -5.84 -8.39
C MET A 61 -6.42 -7.08 -7.56
N ARG A 62 -7.36 -8.03 -7.41
CA ARG A 62 -7.26 -9.22 -6.55
C ARG A 62 -6.99 -8.86 -5.09
N VAL A 63 -7.69 -7.83 -4.61
CA VAL A 63 -7.57 -7.32 -3.23
C VAL A 63 -8.88 -7.52 -2.52
N ASP A 64 -8.85 -8.07 -1.32
CA ASP A 64 -10.01 -8.01 -0.44
C ASP A 64 -10.18 -6.56 0.03
N TRP A 65 -11.31 -5.94 -0.30
CA TRP A 65 -11.58 -4.56 0.05
C TRP A 65 -11.45 -4.26 1.55
N ARG A 66 -11.56 -5.26 2.45
CA ARG A 66 -11.31 -5.05 3.89
C ARG A 66 -9.86 -4.66 4.20
N THR A 67 -8.93 -4.92 3.29
CA THR A 67 -7.54 -4.49 3.38
C THR A 67 -7.28 -3.11 2.74
N VAL A 68 -8.25 -2.58 1.98
CA VAL A 68 -8.20 -1.25 1.40
C VAL A 68 -8.75 -0.26 2.44
N GLY A 69 -7.85 0.46 3.11
CA GLY A 69 -8.19 1.45 4.15
C GLY A 69 -7.94 1.02 5.59
N GLY A 70 -7.40 -0.19 5.81
CA GLY A 70 -6.88 -0.62 7.11
C GLY A 70 -5.42 -0.19 7.27
N CYS A 71 -5.20 1.10 7.48
CA CYS A 71 -3.87 1.69 7.73
C CYS A 71 -3.69 2.02 9.21
#